data_AF-A0A073IMW7-F1
#
_entry.id   AF-A0A073IMW7-F1
#
_cell.length_a   1.000
_cell.length_b   1.000
_cell.length_c   1.000
_cell.angle_alpha   90.00
_cell.angle_beta   90.00
_cell.angle_gamma   90.00
#
_symmetry.space_group_name_H-M   'P 1'
#
loop_
_entity.id
_entity.type
_entity.pdbx_description
1 polymer ?
#
loop_
_entity_poly.entity_id
_entity_poly.type
_entity_poly.pdbx_seq_one_letter_code
_entity_poly.pdbx_strand_id
1 'polypeptide(L)'
;MHVTEGGSTVAITADGDIISVCKNPSDRVRGSDLLKLAVDNGGVKLDSYSGNHEFYINNGFEPVSWCRWSDDYASDDWKRANNIKDGDNSWRQKSNAELHVKKENIIFYKYTGKKSKYLEPGDFENAVPAAKDYDAAKAERDKSIE
;
A
#
# COMPACT_ATOMS: atom_id res chain seq x y z
N MET A 1 -14.56 -3.79 10.64
CA MET A 1 -14.76 -3.40 9.22
C MET A 1 -15.86 -2.36 9.18
N HIS A 2 -15.64 -1.28 8.45
CA HIS A 2 -16.59 -0.19 8.26
C HIS A 2 -16.94 -0.09 6.79
N VAL A 3 -18.22 0.11 6.48
CA VAL A 3 -18.74 0.21 5.12
C VAL A 3 -19.54 1.50 5.02
N THR A 4 -19.22 2.30 4.02
CA THR A 4 -19.95 3.52 3.68
C THR A 4 -21.28 3.18 2.99
N GLU A 5 -22.21 4.12 2.92
CA GLU A 5 -23.50 3.91 2.24
C GLU A 5 -23.33 3.49 0.76
N GLY A 6 -22.34 4.06 0.06
CA GLY A 6 -22.02 3.70 -1.32
C GLY A 6 -21.20 2.42 -1.47
N GLY A 7 -20.91 1.71 -0.37
CA GLY A 7 -20.26 0.39 -0.40
C GLY A 7 -18.73 0.42 -0.46
N SER A 8 -18.08 1.58 -0.35
CA SER A 8 -16.64 1.62 -0.07
C SER A 8 -16.36 1.10 1.34
N THR A 9 -15.24 0.43 1.55
CA THR A 9 -14.93 -0.29 2.79
C THR A 9 -13.56 0.10 3.35
N VAL A 10 -13.46 0.09 4.68
CA VAL A 10 -12.18 0.09 5.40
C VAL A 10 -12.16 -1.01 6.46
N ALA A 11 -11.02 -1.64 6.66
CA ALA A 11 -10.81 -2.62 7.72
C ALA A 11 -9.60 -2.26 8.56
N ILE A 12 -9.77 -2.37 9.88
CA ILE A 12 -8.79 -2.00 10.89
C ILE A 12 -8.71 -3.17 11.87
N THR A 13 -7.51 -3.57 12.24
CA THR A 13 -7.26 -4.57 13.28
C THR A 13 -7.35 -3.94 14.67
N ALA A 14 -7.42 -4.78 15.72
CA ALA A 14 -7.52 -4.29 17.10
C ALA A 14 -6.30 -3.45 17.54
N ASP A 15 -5.11 -3.70 16.96
CA ASP A 15 -3.89 -2.92 17.18
C ASP A 15 -3.77 -1.69 16.25
N GLY A 16 -4.86 -1.34 15.57
CA GLY A 16 -4.96 -0.14 14.74
C GLY A 16 -4.26 -0.23 13.38
N ASP A 17 -3.94 -1.42 12.88
CA ASP A 17 -3.42 -1.61 11.54
C ASP A 17 -4.56 -1.51 10.51
N ILE A 18 -4.43 -0.59 9.56
CA ILE A 18 -5.39 -0.40 8.47
C ILE A 18 -5.03 -1.39 7.37
N ILE A 19 -5.67 -2.55 7.40
CA ILE A 19 -5.37 -3.69 6.51
C ILE A 19 -6.14 -3.67 5.20
N SER A 20 -7.12 -2.78 5.05
CA SER A 20 -7.87 -2.65 3.79
C SER A 20 -8.52 -1.28 3.65
N VAL A 21 -8.37 -0.70 2.45
CA VAL A 21 -9.09 0.49 2.00
C VAL A 21 -9.56 0.22 0.57
N CYS A 22 -10.86 -0.04 0.38
CA CYS A 22 -11.42 -0.36 -0.93
C CYS A 22 -12.48 0.67 -1.31
N LYS A 23 -12.22 1.42 -2.36
CA LYS A 23 -13.20 2.36 -2.91
C LYS A 23 -14.14 1.66 -3.89
N ASN A 24 -15.44 1.79 -3.67
CA ASN A 24 -16.42 1.53 -4.72
C ASN A 24 -16.40 2.71 -5.73
N PRO A 25 -16.20 2.46 -7.03
CA PRO A 25 -16.20 3.52 -8.05
C PRO A 25 -17.51 4.32 -8.12
N SER A 26 -18.65 3.72 -7.76
CA SER A 26 -19.96 4.39 -7.76
C SER A 26 -20.21 5.25 -6.51
N ASP A 27 -19.35 5.13 -5.51
CA ASP A 27 -19.45 5.87 -4.26
C ASP A 27 -18.90 7.29 -4.42
N ARG A 28 -19.51 8.24 -3.70
CA ARG A 28 -19.14 9.66 -3.71
C ARG A 28 -17.99 9.98 -2.78
N VAL A 29 -17.70 9.14 -1.78
CA VAL A 29 -16.57 9.34 -0.87
C VAL A 29 -15.23 9.25 -1.60
N ARG A 30 -14.27 10.10 -1.27
CA ARG A 30 -12.91 10.07 -1.83
C ARG A 30 -12.04 9.10 -1.05
N GLY A 31 -10.91 8.68 -1.63
CA GLY A 31 -9.93 7.84 -0.92
C GLY A 31 -9.46 8.49 0.39
N SER A 32 -9.25 9.81 0.39
CA SER A 32 -8.92 10.57 1.59
C SER A 32 -10.00 10.52 2.67
N ASP A 33 -11.27 10.52 2.29
CA ASP A 33 -12.39 10.38 3.24
C ASP A 33 -12.39 8.99 3.88
N LEU A 34 -12.01 7.95 3.11
CA LEU A 34 -11.84 6.59 3.63
C LEU A 34 -10.67 6.48 4.61
N LEU A 35 -9.52 7.11 4.33
CA LEU A 35 -8.41 7.13 5.29
C LEU A 35 -8.78 7.90 6.55
N LYS A 36 -9.49 9.02 6.42
CA LYS A 36 -10.02 9.74 7.58
C LYS A 36 -10.97 8.86 8.39
N LEU A 37 -11.90 8.15 7.73
CA LEU A 37 -12.77 7.19 8.40
C LEU A 37 -11.98 6.10 9.12
N ALA A 38 -10.91 5.58 8.50
CA ALA A 38 -10.07 4.56 9.12
C ALA A 38 -9.39 5.08 10.39
N VAL A 39 -8.81 6.28 10.34
CA VAL A 39 -8.18 6.94 11.49
C VAL A 39 -9.20 7.24 12.59
N ASP A 40 -10.35 7.81 12.24
CA ASP A 40 -11.43 8.12 13.18
C ASP A 40 -11.99 6.85 13.88
N ASN A 41 -11.73 5.66 13.32
CA ASN A 41 -12.10 4.36 13.90
C ASN A 41 -10.89 3.58 14.47
N GLY A 42 -9.80 4.27 14.80
CA GLY A 42 -8.65 3.68 15.52
C GLY A 42 -7.49 3.20 14.64
N GLY A 43 -7.51 3.51 13.34
CA GLY A 43 -6.39 3.26 12.45
C GLY A 43 -5.21 4.18 12.76
N VAL A 44 -4.05 3.60 13.05
CA VAL A 44 -2.81 4.34 13.40
C VAL A 44 -1.62 3.95 12.53
N LYS A 45 -1.74 2.90 11.73
CA LYS A 45 -0.64 2.37 10.92
C LYS A 45 -1.13 1.59 9.71
N LEU A 46 -0.25 1.45 8.72
CA LEU A 46 -0.48 0.61 7.53
C LEU A 46 0.85 0.30 6.83
N ASP A 47 0.81 -0.62 5.88
CA ASP A 47 1.82 -0.81 4.86
C ASP A 47 1.22 -0.70 3.46
N SER A 48 2.04 -0.28 2.50
CA SER A 48 1.63 -0.22 1.10
C SER A 48 2.84 -0.25 0.17
N TYR A 49 2.62 -0.71 -1.05
CA TYR A 49 3.52 -0.47 -2.16
C TYR A 49 3.88 1.01 -2.31
N SER A 50 5.13 1.27 -2.67
CA SER A 50 5.70 2.62 -2.78
C SER A 50 5.04 3.48 -3.84
N GLY A 51 4.35 2.90 -4.83
CA GLY A 51 3.53 3.65 -5.80
C GLY A 51 2.39 4.47 -5.18
N ASN A 52 1.92 4.10 -3.97
CA ASN A 52 0.88 4.84 -3.26
C ASN A 52 1.44 5.88 -2.27
N HIS A 53 2.75 6.13 -2.28
CA HIS A 53 3.41 6.95 -1.27
C HIS A 53 2.80 8.35 -1.14
N GLU A 54 2.62 9.05 -2.26
CA GLU A 54 2.04 10.39 -2.30
C GLU A 54 0.65 10.44 -1.64
N PHE A 55 -0.18 9.43 -1.91
CA PHE A 55 -1.51 9.34 -1.34
C PHE A 55 -1.47 9.28 0.19
N TYR A 56 -0.62 8.42 0.76
CA TYR A 56 -0.56 8.27 2.21
C TYR A 56 0.04 9.48 2.92
N ILE A 57 1.12 10.07 2.40
CA ILE A 57 1.74 11.24 3.03
C ILE A 57 0.83 12.47 3.00
N ASN A 58 0.00 12.62 1.97
CA ASN A 58 -1.00 13.69 1.89
C ASN A 58 -2.19 13.46 2.83
N ASN A 59 -2.34 12.25 3.38
CA ASN A 59 -3.38 11.88 4.34
C ASN A 59 -2.83 11.72 5.78
N GLY A 60 -1.66 12.30 6.07
CA GLY A 60 -1.14 12.39 7.44
C GLY A 60 -0.34 11.19 7.92
N PHE A 61 0.09 10.32 7.00
CA PHE A 61 0.95 9.19 7.29
C PHE A 61 2.43 9.54 7.05
N GLU A 62 3.29 9.11 7.96
CA GLU A 62 4.73 9.27 7.88
C GLU A 62 5.39 7.90 7.62
N PRO A 63 6.28 7.77 6.61
CA PRO A 63 7.00 6.54 6.38
C PRO A 63 8.01 6.28 7.51
N VAL A 64 8.10 5.04 7.98
CA VAL A 64 8.97 4.65 9.11
C VAL A 64 10.06 3.67 8.68
N SER A 65 9.68 2.64 7.94
CA SER A 65 10.58 1.60 7.46
C SER A 65 10.12 1.09 6.10
N TRP A 66 10.97 0.34 5.41
CA TRP A 66 10.62 -0.29 4.14
C TRP A 66 11.41 -1.56 3.91
N CYS A 67 10.89 -2.44 3.05
CA CYS A 67 11.61 -3.60 2.55
C CYS A 67 11.45 -3.74 1.04
N ARG A 68 12.37 -4.48 0.43
CA ARG A 68 12.26 -4.83 -1.00
C ARG A 68 11.08 -5.76 -1.24
N TRP A 69 10.52 -5.70 -2.44
CA TRP A 69 9.61 -6.72 -2.95
C TRP A 69 10.20 -8.13 -2.77
N SER A 70 9.37 -9.09 -2.36
CA SER A 70 9.71 -10.52 -2.37
C SER A 70 8.70 -11.31 -3.20
N ASP A 71 9.21 -12.09 -4.15
CA ASP A 71 8.40 -12.99 -4.98
C ASP A 71 7.76 -14.13 -4.19
N ASP A 72 8.20 -14.37 -2.95
CA ASP A 72 7.64 -15.40 -2.06
C ASP A 72 6.18 -15.11 -1.71
N TYR A 73 5.82 -13.82 -1.61
CA TYR A 73 4.46 -13.37 -1.30
C TYR A 73 3.59 -13.16 -2.56
N ALA A 74 4.16 -13.33 -3.75
CA ALA A 74 3.41 -13.21 -5.00
C ALA A 74 2.52 -14.44 -5.22
N SER A 75 1.24 -14.22 -5.52
CA SER A 75 0.32 -15.30 -5.88
C SER A 75 0.76 -15.99 -7.17
N ASP A 76 0.33 -17.23 -7.38
CA ASP A 76 0.67 -17.94 -8.62
C ASP A 76 0.10 -17.23 -9.86
N ASP A 77 -1.05 -16.56 -9.74
CA ASP A 77 -1.60 -15.73 -10.83
C ASP A 77 -0.68 -14.55 -11.16
N TRP A 78 -0.11 -13.91 -10.15
CA TRP A 78 0.90 -12.86 -10.34
C TRP A 78 2.16 -13.43 -11.00
N LYS A 79 2.64 -14.59 -10.55
CA LYS A 79 3.79 -15.28 -11.15
C LYS A 79 3.52 -15.72 -12.61
N ARG A 80 2.30 -16.16 -12.92
CA ARG A 80 1.86 -16.55 -14.27
C ARG A 80 1.70 -15.35 -15.21
N ALA A 81 1.15 -14.25 -14.73
CA ALA A 81 1.01 -13.01 -15.51
C ALA A 81 2.38 -12.47 -15.97
N ASN A 82 3.43 -12.72 -15.18
CA ASN A 82 4.81 -12.38 -15.49
C ASN A 82 5.53 -13.38 -16.43
N ASN A 83 4.89 -14.49 -16.86
CA ASN A 83 5.52 -15.61 -17.59
C ASN A 83 4.92 -15.89 -18.98
N ILE A 84 4.47 -14.87 -19.71
CA ILE A 84 3.97 -15.04 -21.09
C ILE A 84 5.16 -15.23 -22.04
N LYS A 85 5.24 -16.38 -22.72
CA LYS A 85 6.15 -16.64 -23.84
C LYS A 85 5.63 -15.99 -25.12
N ASP A 86 6.52 -15.36 -25.88
CA ASP A 86 6.22 -14.80 -27.20
C ASP A 86 5.63 -15.86 -28.15
N GLY A 87 4.45 -15.59 -28.75
CA GLY A 87 4.00 -16.32 -29.94
C GLY A 87 2.53 -16.73 -30.06
N ASP A 88 1.66 -16.54 -29.05
CA ASP A 88 0.24 -16.90 -29.15
C ASP A 88 -0.68 -15.69 -28.96
N ASN A 89 -1.30 -15.24 -30.05
CA ASN A 89 -2.00 -13.95 -30.19
C ASN A 89 -3.46 -14.11 -30.64
N SER A 90 -4.24 -15.03 -30.06
CA SER A 90 -5.61 -15.28 -30.54
C SER A 90 -6.74 -14.54 -29.78
N TRP A 91 -6.48 -13.81 -28.69
CA TRP A 91 -7.54 -13.12 -27.92
C TRP A 91 -7.10 -11.92 -27.06
N ARG A 92 -5.84 -11.49 -27.14
CA ARG A 92 -5.22 -10.49 -26.24
C ARG A 92 -4.80 -9.16 -26.89
N GLN A 93 -5.35 -8.82 -28.06
CA GLN A 93 -5.11 -7.53 -28.72
C GLN A 93 -5.97 -6.40 -28.12
N LYS A 94 -5.68 -6.07 -26.86
CA LYS A 94 -5.75 -4.74 -26.22
C LYS A 94 -5.38 -4.93 -24.73
N SER A 95 -4.41 -4.14 -24.25
CA SER A 95 -3.98 -3.96 -22.86
C SER A 95 -3.27 -5.10 -22.10
N ASN A 96 -2.32 -5.81 -22.72
CA ASN A 96 -1.36 -6.63 -21.95
C ASN A 96 0.10 -6.10 -21.99
N ALA A 97 0.34 -4.99 -22.70
CA ALA A 97 1.56 -4.19 -22.59
C ALA A 97 1.54 -3.24 -21.37
N GLU A 98 0.41 -3.14 -20.66
CA GLU A 98 0.19 -2.21 -19.54
C GLU A 98 0.04 -2.90 -18.18
N LEU A 99 0.16 -4.23 -18.12
CA LEU A 99 0.45 -4.91 -16.85
C LEU A 99 1.95 -4.77 -16.56
N HIS A 100 2.40 -3.53 -16.35
CA HIS A 100 3.64 -3.29 -15.63
C HIS A 100 3.40 -3.76 -14.21
N VAL A 101 3.59 -5.05 -13.97
CA VAL A 101 3.66 -5.61 -12.64
C VAL A 101 4.97 -5.15 -12.03
N LYS A 102 5.02 -3.86 -11.69
CA LYS A 102 6.20 -3.19 -11.17
C LYS A 102 6.44 -3.79 -9.79
N LYS A 103 7.61 -4.41 -9.61
CA LYS A 103 8.05 -4.91 -8.30
C LYS A 103 8.37 -3.71 -7.44
N GLU A 104 7.36 -3.21 -6.75
CA GLU A 104 7.48 -2.04 -5.88
C GLU A 104 7.87 -2.45 -4.47
N ASN A 105 8.74 -1.65 -3.85
CA ASN A 105 9.08 -1.81 -2.45
C ASN A 105 7.83 -1.59 -1.59
N ILE A 106 7.84 -2.18 -0.40
CA ILE A 106 6.77 -2.01 0.58
C ILE A 106 7.26 -1.01 1.61
N ILE A 107 6.50 0.06 1.82
CA ILE A 107 6.76 1.07 2.83
C ILE A 107 5.73 0.90 3.95
N PHE A 108 6.21 0.99 5.18
CA PHE A 108 5.42 0.90 6.39
C PHE A 108 5.30 2.28 7.01
N TYR A 109 4.07 2.67 7.32
CA TYR A 109 3.72 4.00 7.75
C TYR A 109 3.10 4.01 9.13
N LYS A 110 3.23 5.15 9.81
CA LYS A 110 2.44 5.50 11.00
C LYS A 110 1.64 6.77 10.77
N TYR A 111 0.50 6.89 11.41
CA TYR A 111 -0.32 8.10 11.36
C TYR A 111 0.23 9.14 12.35
N THR A 112 0.52 10.34 11.86
CA THR A 112 0.96 11.48 12.68
C THR A 112 0.06 12.70 12.52
N GLY A 113 -0.88 12.66 11.56
CA GLY A 113 -1.71 13.80 11.17
C GLY A 113 -0.94 14.90 10.44
N LYS A 114 0.35 14.69 10.15
CA LYS A 114 1.24 15.65 9.49
C LYS A 114 1.69 15.12 8.15
N LYS A 115 1.93 16.02 7.20
CA LYS A 115 2.55 15.67 5.92
C LYS A 115 4.02 15.31 6.15
N SER A 116 4.45 14.19 5.58
CA SER A 116 5.84 13.72 5.60
C SER A 116 6.80 14.74 4.98
N LYS A 117 8.05 14.77 5.47
CA LYS A 117 9.17 15.50 4.82
C LYS A 117 9.69 14.78 3.58
N TYR A 118 9.55 13.46 3.53
CA TYR A 118 9.85 12.65 2.35
C TYR A 118 8.64 12.71 1.43
N LEU A 119 8.77 13.45 0.33
CA LEU A 119 7.69 13.66 -0.64
C LEU A 119 7.69 12.55 -1.70
N GLU A 120 8.87 12.08 -2.07
CA GLU A 120 9.07 10.97 -2.99
C GLU A 120 9.50 9.72 -2.23
N PRO A 121 9.03 8.51 -2.63
CA PRO A 121 9.43 7.27 -1.98
C PRO A 121 10.94 7.04 -2.08
N GLY A 122 11.57 7.43 -3.20
CA GLY A 122 13.01 7.29 -3.41
C GLY A 122 13.84 8.11 -2.41
N ASP A 123 13.37 9.29 -1.98
CA ASP A 123 14.08 10.09 -0.98
C ASP A 123 14.10 9.39 0.39
N PHE A 124 12.98 8.75 0.74
CA PHE A 124 12.89 7.96 1.95
C PHE A 124 13.74 6.68 1.86
N GLU A 125 13.63 5.95 0.76
CA GLU A 125 14.35 4.69 0.52
C GLU A 125 15.87 4.88 0.48
N ASN A 126 16.36 6.04 0.03
CA ASN A 126 17.78 6.37 0.05
C ASN A 126 18.26 6.82 1.45
N ALA A 127 17.38 7.41 2.26
CA ALA A 127 17.72 7.93 3.59
C ALA A 127 17.67 6.85 4.69
N VAL A 128 16.84 5.82 4.52
CA VAL A 128 16.64 4.74 5.48
C VAL A 128 17.10 3.43 4.86
N PRO A 129 17.97 2.63 5.49
CA PRO A 129 18.38 1.35 4.95
C PRO A 129 17.19 0.39 4.85
N ALA A 130 17.12 -0.37 3.75
CA ALA A 130 16.11 -1.41 3.58
C ALA A 130 16.18 -2.41 4.75
N ALA A 131 15.02 -2.73 5.32
CA ALA A 131 14.93 -3.85 6.25
C ALA A 131 15.22 -5.17 5.54
N LYS A 132 15.63 -6.16 6.34
CA LYS A 132 15.97 -7.50 5.86
C LYS A 132 14.81 -8.15 5.09
N ASP A 133 13.60 -8.04 5.62
CA ASP A 133 12.38 -8.66 5.12
C ASP A 133 11.14 -7.88 5.61
N TYR A 134 9.95 -8.35 5.21
CA TYR A 134 8.67 -7.73 5.56
C TYR A 134 8.47 -7.66 7.07
N ASP A 135 8.75 -8.74 7.79
CA ASP A 135 8.56 -8.82 9.24
C ASP A 135 9.50 -7.86 9.99
N ALA A 136 10.76 -7.74 9.55
CA ALA A 136 11.70 -6.78 10.11
C ALA A 136 11.24 -5.33 9.89
N ALA A 137 10.76 -4.99 8.70
CA ALA A 137 10.22 -3.67 8.43
C ALA A 137 8.97 -3.38 9.27
N LYS A 138 8.03 -4.33 9.33
CA LYS A 138 6.81 -4.24 10.13
C LYS A 138 7.14 -4.00 11.61
N ALA A 139 8.07 -4.77 12.16
CA ALA A 139 8.50 -4.65 13.55
C ALA A 139 9.13 -3.27 13.83
N GLU A 140 9.93 -2.74 12.91
CA GLU A 140 10.52 -1.40 13.07
C GLU A 140 9.45 -0.30 13.07
N ARG A 141 8.43 -0.43 12.20
CA ARG A 141 7.27 0.48 12.22
C ARG A 141 6.50 0.39 13.52
N ASP A 142 6.22 -0.82 14.00
CA ASP A 142 5.46 -1.07 15.22
C ASP A 142 6.15 -0.47 16.47
N LYS A 143 7.48 -0.60 16.60
CA LYS A 143 8.27 0.03 17.68
C LYS A 143 8.18 1.56 17.72
N SER A 144 7.90 2.21 16.58
CA SER A 144 7.85 3.67 16.49
C SER A 144 6.52 4.30 16.94
N ILE A 145 5.58 3.45 17.33
CA ILE A 145 4.19 3.77 17.73
C ILE A 145 3.95 3.44 19.21
N GLU A 146 4.81 2.62 19.83
CA GLU A 146 4.86 2.41 21.30
C GLU A 146 5.35 3.67 22.04
#